data_AF-A0AAD3ZVG3-F1
#
_entry.id   AF-A0AAD3ZVG3-F1
#
_cell.length_a   1.000
_cell.length_b   1.000
_cell.length_c   1.000
_cell.angle_alpha   90.00
_cell.angle_beta   90.00
_cell.angle_gamma   90.00
#
_symmetry.space_group_name_H-M   'P 1'
#
loop_
_entity.id
_entity.type
_entity.pdbx_description
1 polymer ?
#
loop_
_entity_poly.entity_id
_entity_poly.type
_entity_poly.pdbx_seq_one_letter_code
_entity_poly.pdbx_strand_id
1 'polypeptide(L)'
;MIMTIYNNIPWHRIVHSIDNCSNKNNEKLIIKIINSLNRKSMINQKDLIEIERIFFIWIGAINSKSIEYIEIWKDCYKNRYTIDLYIDGEFLLFNHLKMVFNRLYNITSKTPIDMIVAYQNELYQELYMYSSLGYTFDKALIIIADRVGINLRLSLKLVKLKILAIKKQINVIDIRTINNIFYSDFLAKMYYNELTLRYNAACASDILRLSLLYHYGGMYVDVDTLPTHFPVYSKIDVSNMPVNENMLDIIKSEYLLRQIRKRNGYSIKKNICLDHIEATIGNAPLIRRLKLCAKTNANAVYQQDRVFVHPDIMRMATINRYYEVNNNVLIANRSSRSVRIVLREMTKRYKYLACNNLIFSTESNRTKSNNYLCRLDGYRLDSLANNITTEVTLLLTGPCLIQEVLLGLCFEVCNLSKSLSPHSVSYIFRLERSFLGFANQINYTPEHIRSSWL
;
A
#
# COMPACT_ATOMS: atom_id res chain seq x y z
N MET A 1 -23.74 -22.05 2.03
CA MET A 1 -22.71 -23.11 2.14
C MET A 1 -21.38 -22.56 1.58
N ILE A 2 -20.76 -21.61 2.30
CA ILE A 2 -19.52 -20.92 1.90
C ILE A 2 -18.69 -20.81 3.19
N MET A 3 -17.95 -21.85 3.52
CA MET A 3 -17.14 -21.87 4.74
C MET A 3 -15.97 -22.87 4.64
N THR A 4 -15.19 -22.84 3.56
CA THR A 4 -14.09 -23.81 3.38
C THR A 4 -12.90 -23.38 2.53
N ILE A 5 -12.75 -22.11 2.11
CA ILE A 5 -11.61 -21.70 1.24
C ILE A 5 -10.46 -21.05 2.01
N TYR A 6 -10.63 -20.67 3.29
CA TYR A 6 -9.62 -19.89 4.03
C TYR A 6 -8.54 -20.70 4.79
N ASN A 7 -8.48 -22.02 4.63
CA ASN A 7 -7.57 -22.86 5.42
C ASN A 7 -6.30 -23.35 4.70
N ASN A 8 -6.02 -22.92 3.46
CA ASN A 8 -4.90 -23.46 2.69
C ASN A 8 -3.89 -22.40 2.23
N ILE A 9 -3.41 -21.54 3.14
CA ILE A 9 -2.11 -20.88 2.92
C ILE A 9 -1.04 -21.86 3.43
N PRO A 10 -0.16 -22.40 2.56
CA PRO A 10 0.87 -23.34 2.97
C PRO A 10 1.99 -22.60 3.72
N TRP A 11 1.81 -22.41 5.03
CA TRP A 11 2.78 -21.77 5.94
C TRP A 11 4.20 -22.36 5.83
N HIS A 12 4.33 -23.65 5.49
CA HIS A 12 5.62 -24.32 5.29
C HIS A 12 6.45 -23.76 4.12
N ARG A 13 5.83 -23.17 3.09
CA ARG A 13 6.56 -22.54 1.96
C ARG A 13 7.11 -21.16 2.29
N ILE A 14 6.51 -20.45 3.25
CA ILE A 14 6.96 -19.14 3.74
C ILE A 14 8.10 -19.28 4.77
N VAL A 15 8.11 -20.40 5.50
CA VAL A 15 9.07 -20.63 6.60
C VAL A 15 10.38 -21.25 6.09
N HIS A 16 10.37 -22.14 5.09
CA HIS A 16 11.57 -22.90 4.71
C HIS A 16 12.53 -22.23 3.72
N SER A 17 12.18 -21.12 3.04
CA SER A 17 13.09 -20.48 2.08
C SER A 17 14.10 -19.51 2.71
N ILE A 18 14.04 -19.26 4.02
CA ILE A 18 14.68 -18.10 4.66
C ILE A 18 15.82 -18.47 5.62
N ASP A 19 15.86 -19.69 6.16
CA ASP A 19 16.85 -20.05 7.20
C ASP A 19 18.28 -20.31 6.71
N ASN A 20 18.51 -20.40 5.38
CA ASN A 20 19.83 -20.74 4.83
C ASN A 20 20.71 -19.53 4.42
N CYS A 21 20.27 -18.28 4.61
CA CYS A 21 21.00 -17.10 4.11
C CYS A 21 21.56 -16.15 5.19
N SER A 22 21.52 -16.49 6.47
CA SER A 22 22.14 -15.68 7.54
C SER A 22 23.66 -15.92 7.62
N ASN A 23 24.40 -15.44 6.63
CA ASN A 23 25.86 -15.54 6.61
C ASN A 23 26.47 -14.39 7.45
N LYS A 24 26.97 -14.69 8.67
CA LYS A 24 27.61 -13.74 9.61
C LYS A 24 28.74 -12.89 8.99
N ASN A 25 29.31 -13.32 7.87
CA ASN A 25 30.31 -12.54 7.11
C ASN A 25 29.74 -11.26 6.46
N ASN A 26 28.43 -11.19 6.20
CA ASN A 26 27.80 -9.99 5.64
C ASN A 26 27.69 -8.86 6.66
N GLU A 27 27.54 -9.15 7.94
CA GLU A 27 27.33 -8.13 8.98
C GLU A 27 28.55 -7.23 9.17
N LYS A 28 29.78 -7.80 9.19
CA LYS A 28 31.02 -7.01 9.24
C LYS A 28 31.23 -6.16 7.99
N LEU A 29 30.83 -6.66 6.82
CA LEU A 29 30.90 -5.94 5.56
C LEU A 29 29.86 -4.81 5.50
N ILE A 30 28.64 -5.07 5.98
CA ILE A 30 27.56 -4.09 6.15
C ILE A 30 28.01 -3.00 7.13
N ILE A 31 28.58 -3.33 8.28
CA ILE A 31 29.14 -2.36 9.23
C ILE A 31 30.26 -1.53 8.59
N LYS A 32 31.14 -2.13 7.78
CA LYS A 32 32.17 -1.39 7.02
C LYS A 32 31.57 -0.46 5.97
N ILE A 33 30.55 -0.91 5.21
CA ILE A 33 29.82 -0.08 4.25
C ILE A 33 29.18 1.08 5.00
N ILE A 34 28.44 0.82 6.07
CA ILE A 34 27.78 1.85 6.86
C ILE A 34 28.79 2.81 7.48
N ASN A 35 29.92 2.34 8.01
CA ASN A 35 30.95 3.22 8.55
C ASN A 35 31.63 4.06 7.46
N SER A 36 31.76 3.54 6.24
CA SER A 36 32.23 4.28 5.06
C SER A 36 31.21 5.35 4.61
N LEU A 37 29.92 5.01 4.61
CA LEU A 37 28.80 5.93 4.36
C LEU A 37 28.76 7.05 5.41
N ASN A 38 28.87 6.69 6.69
CA ASN A 38 28.90 7.64 7.81
C ASN A 38 30.07 8.62 7.72
N ARG A 39 31.22 8.22 7.15
CA ARG A 39 32.37 9.12 6.96
C ARG A 39 32.20 10.08 5.79
N LYS A 40 31.28 9.80 4.84
CA LYS A 40 31.12 10.57 3.60
C LYS A 40 29.82 11.36 3.50
N SER A 41 28.78 11.02 4.26
CA SER A 41 27.48 11.70 4.20
C SER A 41 26.71 11.51 5.50
N MET A 42 27.04 12.28 6.54
CA MET A 42 26.13 12.45 7.67
C MET A 42 25.01 13.39 7.21
N ILE A 43 23.80 12.84 7.00
CA ILE A 43 22.59 13.67 7.05
C ILE A 43 22.53 14.21 8.47
N ASN A 44 22.78 15.50 8.65
CA ASN A 44 22.72 16.08 9.98
C ASN A 44 21.27 16.18 10.39
N GLN A 45 20.99 16.00 11.69
CA GLN A 45 19.65 16.15 12.22
C GLN A 45 19.06 17.56 11.97
N LYS A 46 19.94 18.56 11.78
CA LYS A 46 19.58 19.93 11.38
C LYS A 46 19.02 20.05 9.97
N ASP A 47 19.30 19.09 9.09
CA ASP A 47 18.86 19.08 7.69
C ASP A 47 17.47 18.44 7.53
N LEU A 48 16.89 17.93 8.63
CA LEU A 48 15.60 17.26 8.63
C LEU A 48 14.46 18.25 8.80
N ILE A 49 13.37 17.99 8.09
CA ILE A 49 12.15 18.78 8.13
C ILE A 49 11.06 17.93 8.79
N GLU A 50 10.35 18.50 9.76
CA GLU A 50 9.15 17.88 10.32
C GLU A 50 8.03 17.91 9.28
N ILE A 51 7.29 16.82 9.11
CA ILE A 51 6.14 16.82 8.20
C ILE A 51 5.01 17.71 8.73
N GLU A 52 4.14 18.17 7.85
CA GLU A 52 2.98 19.01 8.22
C GLU A 52 1.65 18.27 8.07
N ARG A 53 1.66 17.11 7.42
CA ARG A 53 0.45 16.39 7.03
C ARG A 53 0.61 14.88 6.97
N ILE A 54 -0.46 14.19 7.30
CA ILE A 54 -0.67 12.77 7.02
C ILE A 54 -1.85 12.68 6.06
N PHE A 55 -1.74 11.87 5.02
CA PHE A 55 -2.84 11.69 4.08
C PHE A 55 -3.06 10.23 3.69
N PHE A 56 -4.32 9.95 3.39
CA PHE A 56 -4.83 8.65 2.96
C PHE A 56 -5.42 8.80 1.57
N ILE A 57 -5.52 7.70 0.85
CA ILE A 57 -6.22 7.64 -0.43
C ILE A 57 -7.28 6.55 -0.36
N TRP A 58 -8.48 6.85 -0.87
CA TRP A 58 -9.50 5.84 -1.10
C TRP A 58 -10.23 6.05 -2.42
N ILE A 59 -10.20 5.04 -3.29
CA ILE A 59 -10.92 5.04 -4.57
C ILE A 59 -12.14 4.13 -4.44
N GLY A 60 -13.34 4.66 -4.73
CA GLY A 60 -14.60 3.96 -4.55
C GLY A 60 -15.28 4.18 -3.19
N ALA A 61 -16.03 3.17 -2.73
CA ALA A 61 -16.86 3.23 -1.54
C ALA A 61 -16.08 2.88 -0.26
N ILE A 62 -15.74 3.89 0.55
CA ILE A 62 -14.99 3.67 1.80
C ILE A 62 -15.80 2.89 2.82
N ASN A 63 -15.17 1.93 3.52
CA ASN A 63 -15.83 1.12 4.54
C ASN A 63 -15.67 1.73 5.96
N SER A 64 -16.47 1.29 6.93
CA SER A 64 -16.48 1.86 8.29
C SER A 64 -15.28 1.51 9.16
N LYS A 65 -14.48 0.51 8.77
CA LYS A 65 -13.28 0.10 9.50
C LYS A 65 -12.06 0.88 9.03
N SER A 66 -11.94 1.16 7.73
CA SER A 66 -10.95 2.08 7.19
C SER A 66 -11.10 3.48 7.81
N ILE A 67 -12.34 3.95 8.01
CA ILE A 67 -12.60 5.22 8.71
C ILE A 67 -12.08 5.17 10.15
N GLU A 68 -12.33 4.08 10.89
CA GLU A 68 -11.81 3.90 12.26
C GLU A 68 -10.28 3.94 12.31
N TYR A 69 -9.59 3.36 11.33
CA TYR A 69 -8.13 3.42 11.26
C TYR A 69 -7.63 4.85 11.00
N ILE A 70 -8.28 5.58 10.10
CA ILE A 70 -7.97 7.00 9.85
C ILE A 70 -8.22 7.84 11.12
N GLU A 71 -9.31 7.58 11.85
CA GLU A 71 -9.61 8.25 13.13
C GLU A 71 -8.50 8.01 14.17
N ILE A 72 -7.97 6.80 14.26
CA ILE A 72 -6.87 6.49 15.19
C ILE A 72 -5.61 7.28 14.82
N TRP A 73 -5.23 7.33 13.54
CA TRP A 73 -4.12 8.17 13.08
C TRP A 73 -4.35 9.64 13.41
N LYS A 74 -5.57 10.14 13.17
CA LYS A 74 -5.95 11.51 13.49
C LYS A 74 -5.80 11.83 14.97
N ASP A 75 -6.27 10.95 15.84
CA ASP A 75 -6.20 11.17 17.28
C ASP A 75 -4.76 11.10 17.80
N CYS A 76 -3.92 10.24 17.23
CA CYS A 76 -2.50 10.11 17.61
C CYS A 76 -1.66 11.34 17.26
N TYR A 77 -2.01 12.06 16.19
CA TYR A 77 -1.28 13.24 15.72
C TYR A 77 -2.13 14.53 15.83
N LYS A 78 -3.14 14.50 16.72
CA LYS A 78 -4.08 15.60 16.92
C LYS A 78 -3.35 16.91 17.20
N ASN A 79 -3.79 17.98 16.55
CA ASN A 79 -3.23 19.34 16.62
C ASN A 79 -1.77 19.47 16.14
N ARG A 80 -1.14 18.40 15.62
CA ARG A 80 0.24 18.44 15.13
C ARG A 80 0.28 18.42 13.60
N TYR A 81 -0.42 17.48 12.99
CA TYR A 81 -0.47 17.33 11.53
C TYR A 81 -1.90 17.47 11.03
N THR A 82 -2.04 18.00 9.81
CA THR A 82 -3.31 17.90 9.08
C THR A 82 -3.55 16.46 8.65
N ILE A 83 -4.80 16.02 8.67
CA ILE A 83 -5.20 14.66 8.31
C ILE A 83 -6.19 14.73 7.17
N ASP A 84 -5.74 14.26 6.00
CA ASP A 84 -6.49 14.38 4.77
C ASP A 84 -6.85 13.00 4.20
N LEU A 85 -8.10 12.85 3.76
CA LEU A 85 -8.54 11.71 2.97
C LEU A 85 -8.77 12.17 1.53
N TYR A 86 -7.90 11.74 0.62
CA TYR A 86 -8.09 11.93 -0.81
C TYR A 86 -9.05 10.89 -1.37
N ILE A 87 -10.01 11.36 -2.15
CA ILE A 87 -10.95 10.53 -2.90
C ILE A 87 -10.96 10.93 -4.37
N ASP A 88 -11.45 10.04 -5.22
CA ASP A 88 -11.82 10.37 -6.59
C ASP A 88 -13.34 10.45 -6.70
N GLY A 89 -13.88 11.67 -6.71
CA GLY A 89 -15.32 11.93 -6.72
C GLY A 89 -16.06 11.47 -7.97
N GLU A 90 -15.33 11.08 -9.01
CA GLU A 90 -15.89 10.52 -10.24
C GLU A 90 -15.89 8.99 -10.28
N PHE A 91 -15.19 8.34 -9.34
CA PHE A 91 -14.98 6.89 -9.26
C PHE A 91 -15.60 6.26 -8.00
N LEU A 92 -16.68 6.83 -7.46
CA LEU A 92 -17.30 6.37 -6.21
C LEU A 92 -17.92 4.97 -6.32
N LEU A 93 -18.28 4.54 -7.53
CA LEU A 93 -18.83 3.22 -7.85
C LEU A 93 -17.77 2.21 -8.31
N PHE A 94 -16.48 2.52 -8.21
CA PHE A 94 -15.40 1.65 -8.69
C PHE A 94 -15.52 0.20 -8.18
N ASN A 95 -15.91 -0.02 -6.93
CA ASN A 95 -16.09 -1.36 -6.34
C ASN A 95 -17.15 -2.22 -7.06
N HIS A 96 -18.06 -1.60 -7.83
CA HIS A 96 -19.08 -2.30 -8.60
C HIS A 96 -18.64 -2.66 -10.02
N LEU A 97 -17.52 -2.12 -10.52
CA LEU A 97 -17.08 -2.29 -11.90
C LEU A 97 -16.93 -3.77 -12.29
N LYS A 98 -16.22 -4.56 -11.47
CA LYS A 98 -16.01 -6.00 -11.74
C LYS A 98 -17.32 -6.79 -11.75
N MET A 99 -18.27 -6.44 -10.88
CA MET A 99 -19.60 -7.08 -10.86
C MET A 99 -20.39 -6.76 -12.14
N VAL A 100 -20.40 -5.49 -12.57
CA VAL A 100 -21.06 -5.07 -13.81
C VAL A 100 -20.41 -5.74 -15.01
N PHE A 101 -19.08 -5.72 -15.09
CA PHE A 101 -18.30 -6.39 -16.13
C PHE A 101 -18.65 -7.88 -16.24
N ASN A 102 -18.63 -8.60 -15.10
CA ASN A 102 -18.93 -10.03 -15.10
C ASN A 102 -20.36 -10.33 -15.59
N ARG A 103 -21.33 -9.48 -15.25
CA ARG A 103 -22.72 -9.67 -15.69
C ARG A 103 -22.95 -9.28 -17.14
N LEU A 104 -22.25 -8.25 -17.63
CA LEU A 104 -22.34 -7.78 -19.02
C LEU A 104 -21.81 -8.83 -20.01
N TYR A 105 -20.69 -9.46 -19.68
CA TYR A 105 -20.02 -10.42 -20.57
C TYR A 105 -20.18 -11.88 -20.13
N ASN A 106 -21.07 -12.16 -19.17
CA ASN A 106 -21.29 -13.49 -18.60
C ASN A 106 -19.99 -14.22 -18.19
N ILE A 107 -19.09 -13.50 -17.52
CA ILE A 107 -17.79 -14.03 -17.10
C ILE A 107 -17.98 -15.12 -16.05
N THR A 108 -17.36 -16.27 -16.28
CA THR A 108 -17.34 -17.41 -15.35
C THR A 108 -15.90 -17.83 -15.07
N SER A 109 -15.70 -18.75 -14.12
CA SER A 109 -14.39 -19.34 -13.85
C SER A 109 -13.80 -20.13 -15.03
N LYS A 110 -14.61 -20.44 -16.06
CA LYS A 110 -14.20 -21.15 -17.27
C LYS A 110 -13.88 -20.21 -18.43
N THR A 111 -14.16 -18.91 -18.31
CA THR A 111 -13.91 -17.95 -19.39
C THR A 111 -12.40 -17.83 -19.63
N PRO A 112 -11.91 -18.08 -20.87
CA PRO A 112 -10.49 -17.94 -21.19
C PRO A 112 -9.95 -16.54 -20.95
N ILE A 113 -8.70 -16.45 -20.49
CA ILE A 113 -8.07 -15.17 -20.11
C ILE A 113 -8.03 -14.19 -21.29
N ASP A 114 -7.69 -14.63 -22.49
CA ASP A 114 -7.62 -13.74 -23.66
C ASP A 114 -9.00 -13.14 -24.01
N MET A 115 -10.09 -13.89 -23.78
CA MET A 115 -11.44 -13.34 -23.89
C MET A 115 -11.74 -12.31 -22.80
N ILE A 116 -11.31 -12.56 -21.56
CA ILE A 116 -11.45 -11.57 -20.47
C ILE A 116 -10.72 -10.28 -20.84
N VAL A 117 -9.50 -10.36 -21.38
CA VAL A 117 -8.74 -9.20 -21.83
C VAL A 117 -9.45 -8.47 -22.98
N ALA A 118 -9.97 -9.19 -23.97
CA ALA A 118 -10.75 -8.59 -25.07
C ALA A 118 -11.98 -7.82 -24.54
N TYR A 119 -12.77 -8.41 -23.64
CA TYR A 119 -13.92 -7.73 -23.04
C TYR A 119 -13.52 -6.54 -22.15
N GLN A 120 -12.38 -6.60 -21.47
CA GLN A 120 -11.85 -5.45 -20.74
C GLN A 120 -11.51 -4.30 -21.69
N ASN A 121 -10.92 -4.60 -22.85
CA ASN A 121 -10.67 -3.59 -23.87
C ASN A 121 -11.98 -3.00 -24.42
N GLU A 122 -12.98 -3.82 -24.71
CA GLU A 122 -14.30 -3.36 -25.16
C GLU A 122 -14.97 -2.44 -24.14
N LEU A 123 -15.02 -2.84 -22.87
CA LEU A 123 -15.60 -2.00 -21.81
C LEU A 123 -14.81 -0.71 -21.60
N TYR A 124 -13.47 -0.77 -21.68
CA TYR A 124 -12.64 0.42 -21.60
C TYR A 124 -12.94 1.41 -22.72
N GLN A 125 -13.08 0.95 -23.96
CA GLN A 125 -13.42 1.82 -25.08
C GLN A 125 -14.79 2.47 -24.87
N GLU A 126 -15.77 1.70 -24.40
CA GLU A 126 -17.10 2.26 -24.09
C GLU A 126 -17.04 3.32 -22.97
N LEU A 127 -16.34 3.04 -21.87
CA LEU A 127 -16.15 4.02 -20.78
C LEU A 127 -15.42 5.28 -21.27
N TYR A 128 -14.41 5.11 -22.14
CA TYR A 128 -13.68 6.21 -22.74
C TYR A 128 -14.56 7.07 -23.65
N MET A 129 -15.45 6.45 -24.45
CA MET A 129 -16.43 7.15 -25.26
C MET A 129 -17.36 8.02 -24.39
N TYR A 130 -17.89 7.49 -23.29
CA TYR A 130 -18.69 8.30 -22.36
C TYR A 130 -17.89 9.46 -21.75
N SER A 131 -16.64 9.22 -21.38
CA SER A 131 -15.75 10.27 -20.86
C SER A 131 -15.55 11.39 -21.89
N SER A 132 -15.38 11.06 -23.18
CA SER A 132 -15.27 12.04 -24.26
C SER A 132 -16.54 12.88 -24.47
N LEU A 133 -17.70 12.35 -24.08
CA LEU A 133 -19.00 13.05 -24.06
C LEU A 133 -19.24 13.84 -22.76
N GLY A 134 -18.26 13.91 -21.85
CA GLY A 134 -18.35 14.65 -20.59
C GLY A 134 -19.05 13.92 -19.45
N TYR A 135 -19.27 12.61 -19.58
CA TYR A 135 -19.80 11.80 -18.47
C TYR A 135 -18.67 11.43 -17.49
N THR A 136 -18.99 11.49 -16.20
CA THR A 136 -18.13 10.90 -15.17
C THR A 136 -18.17 9.38 -15.25
N PHE A 137 -17.14 8.70 -14.73
CA PHE A 137 -17.11 7.23 -14.67
C PHE A 137 -18.36 6.66 -13.98
N ASP A 138 -18.77 7.23 -12.83
CA ASP A 138 -19.97 6.78 -12.11
C ASP A 138 -21.24 6.84 -12.96
N LYS A 139 -21.41 7.90 -13.78
CA LYS A 139 -22.57 8.01 -14.67
C LYS A 139 -22.51 6.99 -15.80
N ALA A 140 -21.34 6.83 -16.43
CA ALA A 140 -21.14 5.85 -17.49
C ALA A 140 -21.42 4.42 -16.98
N LEU A 141 -20.90 4.08 -15.79
CA LEU A 141 -21.11 2.77 -15.18
C LEU A 141 -22.58 2.51 -14.84
N ILE A 142 -23.34 3.52 -14.41
CA ILE A 142 -24.80 3.39 -14.20
C ILE A 142 -25.52 3.03 -15.51
N ILE A 143 -25.20 3.72 -16.61
CA ILE A 143 -25.82 3.46 -17.92
C ILE A 143 -25.53 2.02 -18.37
N ILE A 144 -24.29 1.58 -18.24
CA ILE A 144 -23.88 0.23 -18.60
C ILE A 144 -24.54 -0.81 -17.68
N ALA A 145 -24.60 -0.55 -16.38
CA ALA A 145 -25.21 -1.43 -15.39
C ALA A 145 -26.73 -1.61 -15.59
N ASP A 146 -27.44 -0.57 -16.04
CA ASP A 146 -28.87 -0.63 -16.32
C ASP A 146 -29.19 -1.65 -17.43
N ARG A 147 -28.31 -1.81 -18.43
CA ARG A 147 -28.48 -2.79 -19.54
C ARG A 147 -28.51 -4.24 -19.06
N VAL A 148 -27.89 -4.51 -17.91
CA VAL A 148 -27.81 -5.85 -17.30
C VAL A 148 -28.68 -5.97 -16.06
N GLY A 149 -29.55 -4.98 -15.80
CA GLY A 149 -30.50 -4.97 -14.69
C GLY A 149 -29.87 -4.71 -13.31
N ILE A 150 -28.72 -4.06 -13.23
CA ILE A 150 -28.07 -3.69 -11.95
C ILE A 150 -28.35 -2.21 -11.65
N ASN A 151 -29.09 -1.92 -10.58
CA ASN A 151 -29.34 -0.55 -10.14
C ASN A 151 -28.24 -0.04 -9.18
N LEU A 152 -27.37 0.85 -9.68
CA LEU A 152 -26.28 1.46 -8.89
C LEU A 152 -26.60 2.86 -8.33
N ARG A 153 -27.78 3.42 -8.63
CA ARG A 153 -28.14 4.79 -8.21
C ARG A 153 -28.21 4.92 -6.67
N LEU A 154 -28.76 3.90 -6.01
CA LEU A 154 -28.84 3.87 -4.54
C LEU A 154 -27.44 3.77 -3.92
N SER A 155 -26.57 2.92 -4.47
CA SER A 155 -25.18 2.79 -4.02
C SER A 155 -24.44 4.13 -4.11
N LEU A 156 -24.57 4.85 -5.22
CA LEU A 156 -23.94 6.17 -5.39
C LEU A 156 -24.45 7.18 -4.36
N LYS A 157 -25.77 7.21 -4.12
CA LYS A 157 -26.38 8.08 -3.10
C LYS A 157 -25.82 7.77 -1.70
N LEU A 158 -25.71 6.50 -1.33
CA LEU A 158 -25.19 6.09 -0.03
C LEU A 158 -23.71 6.46 0.14
N VAL A 159 -22.88 6.26 -0.88
CA VAL A 159 -21.45 6.63 -0.83
C VAL A 159 -21.29 8.14 -0.68
N LYS A 160 -22.06 8.95 -1.41
CA LYS A 160 -22.05 10.41 -1.27
C LYS A 160 -22.47 10.86 0.13
N LEU A 161 -23.54 10.29 0.69
CA LEU A 161 -23.96 10.57 2.08
C LEU A 161 -22.87 10.20 3.09
N LYS A 162 -22.20 9.07 2.87
CA LYS A 162 -21.10 8.62 3.72
C LYS A 162 -19.92 9.58 3.67
N ILE A 163 -19.53 10.06 2.49
CA ILE A 163 -18.48 11.08 2.34
C ILE A 163 -18.86 12.37 3.08
N LEU A 164 -20.11 12.83 2.96
CA LEU A 164 -20.60 14.00 3.69
C LEU A 164 -20.52 13.81 5.21
N ALA A 165 -20.78 12.60 5.72
CA ALA A 165 -20.62 12.29 7.14
C ALA A 165 -19.15 12.30 7.57
N ILE A 166 -18.24 11.74 6.76
CA ILE A 166 -16.79 11.72 7.04
C ILE A 166 -16.21 13.14 7.03
N LYS A 167 -16.66 14.01 6.12
CA LYS A 167 -16.24 15.43 6.04
C LYS A 167 -16.44 16.21 7.34
N LYS A 168 -17.35 15.77 8.22
CA LYS A 168 -17.54 16.37 9.55
C LYS A 168 -16.41 16.06 10.53
N GLN A 169 -15.61 15.04 10.23
CA GLN A 169 -14.59 14.50 11.13
C GLN A 169 -13.18 14.65 10.58
N ILE A 170 -12.99 14.45 9.28
CA ILE A 170 -11.68 14.45 8.62
C ILE A 170 -11.77 15.36 7.40
N ASN A 171 -10.68 16.02 7.03
CA ASN A 171 -10.65 16.79 5.79
C ASN A 171 -10.69 15.83 4.60
N VAL A 172 -11.76 15.90 3.78
CA VAL A 172 -11.90 15.05 2.59
C VAL A 172 -11.70 15.89 1.35
N ILE A 173 -10.69 15.53 0.56
CA ILE A 173 -10.26 16.26 -0.62
C ILE A 173 -10.59 15.41 -1.85
N ASP A 174 -11.35 15.98 -2.78
CA ASP A 174 -11.60 15.33 -4.07
C ASP A 174 -10.48 15.70 -5.04
N ILE A 175 -9.77 14.70 -5.57
CA ILE A 175 -8.66 14.91 -6.50
C ILE A 175 -9.06 15.66 -7.76
N ARG A 176 -10.35 15.59 -8.15
CA ARG A 176 -10.91 16.26 -9.33
C ARG A 176 -11.00 17.77 -9.17
N THR A 177 -10.91 18.26 -7.94
CA THR A 177 -10.89 19.71 -7.64
C THR A 177 -9.49 20.31 -7.70
N ILE A 178 -8.46 19.49 -7.92
CA ILE A 178 -7.06 19.89 -7.92
C ILE A 178 -6.50 19.81 -9.33
N ASN A 179 -6.13 20.97 -9.87
CA ASN A 179 -5.41 21.03 -11.14
C ASN A 179 -4.00 20.45 -11.00
N ASN A 180 -3.55 19.69 -11.99
CA ASN A 180 -2.21 19.12 -12.05
C ASN A 180 -1.83 18.27 -10.82
N ILE A 181 -2.78 17.49 -10.29
CA ILE A 181 -2.52 16.62 -9.14
C ILE A 181 -1.55 15.48 -9.46
N PHE A 182 -1.52 15.04 -10.72
CA PHE A 182 -0.61 14.02 -11.21
C PHE A 182 0.70 14.64 -11.66
N TYR A 183 1.81 13.93 -11.43
CA TYR A 183 3.15 14.39 -11.85
C TYR A 183 3.26 14.67 -13.35
N SER A 184 2.47 14.00 -14.18
CA SER A 184 2.35 14.29 -15.62
C SER A 184 1.03 13.79 -16.18
N ASP A 185 0.58 14.36 -17.31
CA ASP A 185 -0.62 13.91 -18.03
C ASP A 185 -0.54 12.45 -18.45
N PHE A 186 0.67 11.97 -18.76
CA PHE A 186 0.88 10.56 -19.08
C PHE A 186 0.54 9.66 -17.89
N LEU A 187 0.96 10.02 -16.67
CA LEU A 187 0.62 9.27 -15.47
C LEU A 187 -0.86 9.44 -15.08
N ALA A 188 -1.48 10.59 -15.37
CA ALA A 188 -2.93 10.75 -15.24
C ALA A 188 -3.69 9.77 -16.14
N LYS A 189 -3.23 9.59 -17.39
CA LYS A 189 -3.76 8.58 -18.31
C LYS A 189 -3.55 7.16 -17.78
N MET A 190 -2.37 6.85 -17.25
CA MET A 190 -2.10 5.53 -16.67
C MET A 190 -2.96 5.26 -15.43
N TYR A 191 -3.16 6.25 -14.55
CA TYR A 191 -4.10 6.16 -13.44
C TYR A 191 -5.51 5.78 -13.91
N TYR A 192 -6.01 6.45 -14.95
CA TYR A 192 -7.31 6.12 -15.54
C TYR A 192 -7.33 4.69 -16.12
N ASN A 193 -6.27 4.27 -16.83
CA ASN A 193 -6.16 2.93 -17.38
C ASN A 193 -6.13 1.86 -16.27
N GLU A 194 -5.39 2.07 -15.18
CA GLU A 194 -5.38 1.11 -14.07
C GLU A 194 -6.78 0.90 -13.50
N LEU A 195 -7.57 1.97 -13.35
CA LEU A 195 -8.94 1.87 -12.87
C LEU A 195 -9.90 1.25 -13.88
N THR A 196 -9.88 1.69 -15.13
CA THR A 196 -10.93 1.34 -16.11
C THR A 196 -10.60 0.15 -17.00
N LEU A 197 -9.32 -0.16 -17.19
CA LEU A 197 -8.86 -1.24 -18.05
C LEU A 197 -8.39 -2.47 -17.26
N ARG A 198 -7.77 -2.26 -16.08
CA ARG A 198 -7.25 -3.35 -15.23
C ARG A 198 -8.06 -3.58 -13.95
N TYR A 199 -8.95 -2.66 -13.60
CA TYR A 199 -9.70 -2.69 -12.35
C TYR A 199 -8.78 -2.75 -11.12
N ASN A 200 -7.63 -2.08 -11.20
CA ASN A 200 -6.55 -2.12 -10.23
C ASN A 200 -6.44 -0.79 -9.47
N ALA A 201 -7.23 -0.65 -8.40
CA ALA A 201 -7.16 0.54 -7.54
C ALA A 201 -5.87 0.65 -6.72
N ALA A 202 -5.15 -0.45 -6.47
CA ALA A 202 -3.87 -0.40 -5.76
C ALA A 202 -2.82 0.32 -6.61
N CYS A 203 -2.68 -0.09 -7.87
CA CYS A 203 -1.79 0.53 -8.84
C CYS A 203 -2.16 2.00 -9.12
N ALA A 204 -3.46 2.29 -9.24
CA ALA A 204 -3.94 3.67 -9.32
C ALA A 204 -3.58 4.50 -8.07
N SER A 205 -3.77 3.94 -6.88
CA SER A 205 -3.37 4.58 -5.60
C SER A 205 -1.86 4.80 -5.52
N ASP A 206 -1.03 3.89 -6.05
CA ASP A 206 0.43 4.05 -6.10
C ASP A 206 0.86 5.26 -6.95
N ILE A 207 0.22 5.45 -8.12
CA ILE A 207 0.46 6.62 -8.97
C ILE A 207 0.09 7.92 -8.23
N LEU A 208 -1.09 7.92 -7.60
CA LEU A 208 -1.61 9.09 -6.92
C LEU A 208 -0.81 9.43 -5.65
N ARG A 209 -0.45 8.44 -4.81
CA ARG A 209 0.31 8.69 -3.57
C ARG A 209 1.68 9.29 -3.84
N LEU A 210 2.38 8.82 -4.87
CA LEU A 210 3.69 9.37 -5.25
C LEU A 210 3.56 10.76 -5.86
N SER A 211 2.51 11.01 -6.65
CA SER A 211 2.24 12.36 -7.20
C SER A 211 1.93 13.35 -6.07
N LEU A 212 1.09 12.97 -5.10
CA LEU A 212 0.77 13.79 -3.93
C LEU A 212 2.00 14.08 -3.07
N LEU A 213 2.85 13.07 -2.81
CA LEU A 213 4.12 13.28 -2.09
C LEU A 213 5.02 14.27 -2.83
N TYR A 214 5.11 14.18 -4.16
CA TYR A 214 5.91 15.12 -4.94
C TYR A 214 5.37 16.55 -4.85
N HIS A 215 4.06 16.74 -5.02
CA HIS A 215 3.47 18.08 -5.07
C HIS A 215 3.30 18.73 -3.71
N TYR A 216 3.03 17.95 -2.66
CA TYR A 216 2.60 18.47 -1.36
C TYR A 216 3.43 17.94 -0.18
N GLY A 217 4.25 16.91 -0.37
CA GLY A 217 5.00 16.29 0.73
C GLY A 217 4.10 15.63 1.78
N GLY A 218 4.69 15.31 2.93
CA GLY A 218 4.02 14.72 4.08
C GLY A 218 4.21 13.22 4.19
N MET A 219 3.29 12.56 4.89
CA MET A 219 3.27 11.12 5.09
C MET A 219 2.00 10.51 4.47
N TYR A 220 2.18 9.69 3.45
CA TYR A 220 1.13 8.81 2.93
C TYR A 220 0.98 7.60 3.84
N VAL A 221 -0.25 7.16 4.06
CA VAL A 221 -0.58 5.99 4.89
C VAL A 221 -1.73 5.19 4.25
N ASP A 222 -1.55 3.88 4.08
CA ASP A 222 -2.62 2.94 3.71
C ASP A 222 -3.62 2.82 4.87
N VAL A 223 -4.91 2.76 4.55
CA VAL A 223 -5.99 2.76 5.55
C VAL A 223 -6.11 1.48 6.37
N ASP A 224 -5.29 0.47 6.09
CA ASP A 224 -5.20 -0.78 6.86
C ASP A 224 -3.96 -0.83 7.78
N THR A 225 -3.22 0.28 7.89
CA THR A 225 -2.10 0.42 8.81
C THR A 225 -2.48 1.19 10.09
N LEU A 226 -1.75 0.96 11.18
CA LEU A 226 -1.93 1.68 12.44
C LEU A 226 -0.66 2.43 12.85
N PRO A 227 -0.75 3.49 13.67
CA PRO A 227 0.40 4.03 14.38
C PRO A 227 1.07 2.95 15.23
N THR A 228 2.36 3.12 15.54
CA THR A 228 3.05 2.15 16.39
C THR A 228 2.38 2.01 17.76
N HIS A 229 2.12 0.76 18.16
CA HIS A 229 1.64 0.44 19.50
C HIS A 229 2.79 0.26 20.51
N PHE A 230 4.05 0.56 20.14
CA PHE A 230 5.20 0.45 21.02
C PHE A 230 4.99 1.14 22.38
N PRO A 231 4.46 2.38 22.48
CA PRO A 231 4.22 3.02 23.78
C PRO A 231 3.28 2.24 24.70
N VAL A 232 2.35 1.46 24.14
CA VAL A 232 1.42 0.62 24.91
C VAL A 232 2.12 -0.62 25.47
N TYR A 233 3.02 -1.22 24.69
CA TYR A 233 3.64 -2.52 24.96
C TYR A 233 5.14 -2.46 25.30
N SER A 234 5.70 -1.28 25.54
CA SER A 234 7.14 -1.04 25.76
C SER A 234 7.77 -1.87 26.88
N LYS A 235 6.96 -2.34 27.84
CA LYS A 235 7.39 -3.19 28.97
C LYS A 235 7.40 -4.69 28.66
N ILE A 236 7.06 -5.09 27.44
CA ILE A 236 7.05 -6.49 27.01
C ILE A 236 8.20 -6.69 26.04
N ASP A 237 9.27 -7.29 26.55
CA ASP A 237 10.36 -7.79 25.73
C ASP A 237 10.01 -9.17 25.17
N VAL A 238 10.14 -9.32 23.85
CA VAL A 238 9.92 -10.56 23.10
C VAL A 238 11.13 -10.93 22.25
N SER A 239 12.25 -10.21 22.34
CA SER A 239 13.38 -10.36 21.42
C SER A 239 14.01 -11.76 21.45
N ASN A 240 13.94 -12.43 22.61
CA ASN A 240 14.49 -13.77 22.82
C ASN A 240 13.42 -14.86 22.80
N MET A 241 12.19 -14.54 22.39
CA MET A 241 11.09 -15.50 22.35
C MET A 241 10.91 -16.05 20.93
N PRO A 242 10.71 -17.37 20.74
CA PRO A 242 10.46 -17.97 19.44
C PRO A 242 9.01 -17.73 19.00
N VAL A 243 8.61 -16.47 18.88
CA VAL A 243 7.25 -16.07 18.52
C VAL A 243 7.29 -15.29 17.20
N ASN A 244 6.35 -15.59 16.32
CA ASN A 244 6.20 -14.84 15.07
C ASN A 244 5.77 -13.39 15.36
N GLU A 245 6.64 -12.43 15.06
CA GLU A 245 6.40 -11.00 15.31
C GLU A 245 5.17 -10.46 14.58
N ASN A 246 4.89 -10.94 13.37
CA ASN A 246 3.71 -10.52 12.60
C ASN A 246 2.42 -10.94 13.31
N MET A 247 2.39 -12.15 13.89
CA MET A 247 1.24 -12.61 14.69
C MET A 247 1.10 -11.84 16.00
N LEU A 248 2.23 -11.46 16.62
CA LEU A 248 2.23 -10.60 17.80
C LEU A 248 1.63 -9.23 17.50
N ASP A 249 2.00 -8.61 16.39
CA ASP A 249 1.48 -7.30 15.97
C ASP A 249 -0.02 -7.34 15.71
N ILE A 250 -0.53 -8.42 15.11
CA ILE A 250 -1.97 -8.63 14.92
C ILE A 250 -2.71 -8.68 16.27
N ILE A 251 -2.21 -9.48 17.22
CA ILE A 251 -2.83 -9.64 18.53
C ILE A 251 -2.76 -8.34 19.35
N LYS A 252 -1.60 -7.69 19.37
CA LYS A 252 -1.40 -6.38 20.02
C LYS A 252 -2.38 -5.36 19.44
N SER A 253 -2.47 -5.27 18.12
CA SER A 253 -3.39 -4.37 17.42
C SER A 253 -4.84 -4.66 17.79
N GLU A 254 -5.30 -5.91 17.73
CA GLU A 254 -6.68 -6.25 18.06
C GLU A 254 -7.02 -5.99 19.54
N TYR A 255 -6.13 -6.31 20.49
CA TYR A 255 -6.38 -6.00 21.90
C TYR A 255 -6.47 -4.50 22.16
N LEU A 256 -5.59 -3.70 21.54
CA LEU A 256 -5.64 -2.25 21.62
C LEU A 256 -6.94 -1.70 21.01
N LEU A 257 -7.29 -2.13 19.80
CA LEU A 257 -8.51 -1.74 19.10
C LEU A 257 -9.77 -2.06 19.93
N ARG A 258 -9.82 -3.21 20.60
CA ARG A 258 -10.92 -3.56 21.51
C ARG A 258 -11.08 -2.54 22.64
N GLN A 259 -9.98 -2.03 23.21
CA GLN A 259 -10.06 -1.01 24.27
C GLN A 259 -10.52 0.34 23.71
N ILE A 260 -10.01 0.75 22.54
CA ILE A 260 -10.42 1.99 21.87
C ILE A 260 -11.91 1.93 21.51
N ARG A 261 -12.35 0.85 20.87
CA ARG A 261 -13.77 0.61 20.52
C ARG A 261 -14.68 0.65 21.74
N LYS A 262 -14.28 -0.01 22.83
CA LYS A 262 -15.05 -0.01 24.08
C LYS A 262 -15.24 1.41 24.63
N ARG A 263 -14.22 2.25 24.58
CA ARG A 263 -14.27 3.65 25.04
C ARG A 263 -15.15 4.52 24.15
N ASN A 264 -15.08 4.30 22.84
CA ASN A 264 -15.83 5.07 21.85
C ASN A 264 -17.27 4.55 21.62
N GLY A 265 -17.71 3.52 22.35
CA GLY A 265 -19.03 2.91 22.18
C GLY A 265 -19.21 2.18 20.84
N TYR A 266 -18.11 1.76 20.20
CA TYR A 266 -18.16 1.04 18.92
C TYR A 266 -18.57 -0.43 19.11
N SER A 267 -19.22 -0.99 18.09
CA SER A 267 -19.75 -2.36 18.12
C SER A 267 -18.64 -3.41 18.25
N ILE A 268 -18.82 -4.35 19.16
CA ILE A 268 -17.97 -5.53 19.38
C ILE A 268 -17.91 -6.41 18.11
N LYS A 269 -18.92 -6.34 17.22
CA LYS A 269 -18.95 -7.10 15.96
C LYS A 269 -17.80 -6.77 15.00
N LYS A 270 -17.09 -5.65 15.23
CA LYS A 270 -15.89 -5.29 14.45
C LYS A 270 -14.65 -6.13 14.80
N ASN A 271 -14.66 -6.77 15.98
CA ASN A 271 -13.54 -7.56 16.49
C ASN A 271 -13.28 -8.80 15.64
N ILE A 272 -12.05 -9.30 15.71
CA ILE A 272 -11.66 -10.56 15.07
C ILE A 272 -11.55 -11.66 16.12
N CYS A 273 -11.86 -12.90 15.73
CA CYS A 273 -11.56 -14.05 16.58
C CYS A 273 -10.05 -14.24 16.64
N LEU A 274 -9.49 -14.34 17.85
CA LEU A 274 -8.06 -14.50 18.07
C LEU A 274 -7.68 -15.90 18.54
N ASP A 275 -8.65 -16.80 18.79
CA ASP A 275 -8.42 -18.07 19.47
C ASP A 275 -7.36 -18.92 18.76
N HIS A 276 -7.41 -19.00 17.43
CA HIS A 276 -6.41 -19.71 16.64
C HIS A 276 -5.02 -19.06 16.74
N ILE A 277 -4.93 -17.73 16.67
CA ILE A 277 -3.66 -16.99 16.73
C ILE A 277 -3.05 -17.10 18.14
N GLU A 278 -3.87 -17.00 19.19
CA GLU A 278 -3.45 -17.20 20.59
C GLU A 278 -2.94 -18.64 20.80
N ALA A 279 -3.63 -19.64 20.24
CA ALA A 279 -3.21 -21.03 20.30
C ALA A 279 -1.88 -21.29 19.58
N THR A 280 -1.67 -20.70 18.40
CA THR A 280 -0.40 -20.81 17.67
C THR A 280 0.77 -20.16 18.41
N ILE A 281 0.55 -19.05 19.11
CA ILE A 281 1.60 -18.44 19.95
C ILE A 281 1.96 -19.36 21.12
N GLY A 282 0.99 -20.09 21.68
CA GLY A 282 1.25 -21.13 22.69
C GLY A 282 1.83 -20.61 24.02
N ASN A 283 1.84 -19.29 24.26
CA ASN A 283 2.46 -18.67 25.45
C ASN A 283 1.41 -17.90 26.27
N ALA A 284 0.67 -18.62 27.12
CA ALA A 284 -0.39 -18.04 27.95
C ALA A 284 0.07 -16.88 28.87
N PRO A 285 1.25 -16.94 29.53
CA PRO A 285 1.77 -15.82 30.30
C PRO A 285 1.96 -14.54 29.47
N LEU A 286 2.53 -14.66 28.26
CA LEU A 286 2.70 -13.54 27.34
C LEU A 286 1.34 -12.97 26.91
N ILE A 287 0.40 -13.83 26.47
CA ILE A 287 -0.94 -13.42 26.07
C ILE A 287 -1.66 -12.65 27.20
N ARG A 288 -1.58 -13.14 28.44
CA ARG A 288 -2.14 -12.45 29.61
C ARG A 288 -1.52 -11.08 29.83
N ARG A 289 -0.19 -10.96 29.68
CA ARG A 289 0.52 -9.67 29.79
C ARG A 289 0.09 -8.71 28.68
N LEU A 290 -0.05 -9.17 27.44
CA LEU A 290 -0.50 -8.36 26.31
C LEU A 290 -1.92 -7.82 26.54
N LYS A 291 -2.87 -8.67 26.98
CA LYS A 291 -4.23 -8.25 27.35
C LYS A 291 -4.23 -7.21 28.47
N LEU A 292 -3.39 -7.40 29.49
CA LEU A 292 -3.26 -6.48 30.61
C LEU A 292 -2.71 -5.11 30.16
N CYS A 293 -1.62 -5.09 29.39
CA CYS A 293 -1.04 -3.85 28.86
C CYS A 293 -2.02 -3.07 27.99
N ALA A 294 -2.77 -3.73 27.11
CA ALA A 294 -3.82 -3.07 26.34
C ALA A 294 -4.85 -2.40 27.26
N LYS A 295 -5.34 -3.13 28.28
CA LYS A 295 -6.35 -2.62 29.21
C LYS A 295 -5.85 -1.42 30.04
N THR A 296 -4.62 -1.47 30.55
CA THR A 296 -4.09 -0.46 31.47
C THR A 296 -3.45 0.72 30.77
N ASN A 297 -2.89 0.52 29.57
CA ASN A 297 -2.01 1.49 28.92
C ASN A 297 -2.46 1.89 27.49
N ALA A 298 -3.68 1.57 27.07
CA ALA A 298 -4.15 1.90 25.72
C ALA A 298 -4.04 3.40 25.35
N ASN A 299 -4.08 4.32 26.31
CA ASN A 299 -3.91 5.76 26.03
C ASN A 299 -2.49 6.13 25.55
N ALA A 300 -1.49 5.31 25.85
CA ALA A 300 -0.12 5.57 25.40
C ALA A 300 0.00 5.54 23.87
N VAL A 301 -0.93 4.91 23.14
CA VAL A 301 -0.94 4.95 21.66
C VAL A 301 -1.00 6.39 21.14
N TYR A 302 -1.61 7.33 21.86
CA TYR A 302 -1.71 8.72 21.42
C TYR A 302 -0.43 9.54 21.69
N GLN A 303 0.59 8.93 22.30
CA GLN A 303 1.91 9.53 22.51
C GLN A 303 2.85 9.12 21.39
N GLN A 304 2.63 9.65 20.19
CA GLN A 304 3.48 9.39 19.03
C GLN A 304 4.58 10.45 18.90
N ASP A 305 5.76 9.99 18.46
CA ASP A 305 6.90 10.85 18.16
C ASP A 305 6.63 11.75 16.95
N ARG A 306 7.45 12.79 16.81
CA ARG A 306 7.43 13.65 15.63
C ARG A 306 8.04 12.91 14.45
N VAL A 307 7.51 13.16 13.26
CA VAL A 307 7.96 12.51 12.03
C VAL A 307 8.79 13.50 11.21
N PHE A 308 10.04 13.12 10.97
CA PHE A 308 11.00 13.92 10.22
C PHE A 308 11.42 13.23 8.92
N VAL A 309 11.75 14.04 7.91
CA VAL A 309 12.22 13.58 6.61
C VAL A 309 13.30 14.50 6.06
N HIS A 310 14.20 13.96 5.25
CA HIS A 310 15.20 14.75 4.55
C HIS A 310 14.58 15.39 3.28
N PRO A 311 14.94 16.63 2.90
CA PRO A 311 14.35 17.33 1.76
C PRO A 311 14.38 16.55 0.44
N ASP A 312 15.47 15.82 0.19
CA ASP A 312 15.70 15.13 -1.08
C ASP A 312 15.45 13.61 -1.05
N ILE A 313 15.17 13.02 0.13
CA ILE A 313 15.09 11.56 0.32
C ILE A 313 13.71 11.18 0.82
N MET A 314 13.13 10.16 0.20
CA MET A 314 11.87 9.54 0.60
C MET A 314 12.15 8.38 1.55
N ARG A 315 11.35 8.28 2.61
CA ARG A 315 11.30 7.14 3.51
C ARG A 315 10.18 6.20 3.09
N MET A 316 10.38 4.92 3.33
CA MET A 316 9.43 3.86 3.04
C MET A 316 9.22 2.97 4.26
N ALA A 317 8.02 2.39 4.39
CA ALA A 317 7.73 1.46 5.47
C ALA A 317 8.71 0.29 5.46
N THR A 318 9.30 0.02 6.62
CA THR A 318 10.07 -1.21 6.87
C THR A 318 9.27 -2.11 7.79
N ILE A 319 9.31 -3.41 7.50
CA ILE A 319 8.67 -4.44 8.31
C ILE A 319 9.73 -5.11 9.21
N ASN A 320 9.26 -5.80 10.26
CA ASN A 320 10.07 -6.52 11.25
C ASN A 320 11.13 -7.48 10.67
N ARG A 321 10.98 -7.93 9.41
CA ARG A 321 11.92 -8.84 8.74
C ARG A 321 13.03 -8.11 7.99
N TYR A 322 14.21 -8.76 7.91
CA TYR A 322 15.50 -8.18 7.54
C TYR A 322 15.60 -7.43 6.19
N TYR A 323 14.63 -7.56 5.29
CA TYR A 323 14.68 -7.01 3.92
C TYR A 323 13.32 -6.56 3.37
N GLU A 324 12.26 -6.62 4.18
CA GLU A 324 10.90 -6.41 3.69
C GLU A 324 10.50 -4.93 3.82
N VAL A 325 10.29 -4.29 2.68
CA VAL A 325 9.82 -2.91 2.57
C VAL A 325 8.43 -2.89 1.94
N ASN A 326 7.63 -1.89 2.30
CA ASN A 326 6.28 -1.74 1.77
C ASN A 326 5.99 -0.25 1.48
N ASN A 327 5.18 0.03 0.46
CA ASN A 327 4.71 1.37 0.13
C ASN A 327 3.39 1.73 0.83
N ASN A 328 2.94 0.92 1.79
CA ASN A 328 1.83 1.22 2.70
C ASN A 328 2.06 2.48 3.54
N VAL A 329 3.32 2.84 3.83
CA VAL A 329 3.67 4.15 4.38
C VAL A 329 4.85 4.72 3.61
N LEU A 330 4.71 5.97 3.19
CA LEU A 330 5.74 6.71 2.46
C LEU A 330 5.83 8.13 3.02
N ILE A 331 7.04 8.63 3.21
CA ILE A 331 7.26 9.98 3.75
C ILE A 331 8.24 10.71 2.86
N ALA A 332 7.88 11.92 2.41
CA ALA A 332 8.78 12.74 1.61
C ALA A 332 8.50 14.22 1.87
N ASN A 333 9.54 15.04 1.72
CA ASN A 333 9.33 16.47 1.56
C ASN A 333 8.76 16.78 0.16
N ARG A 334 8.03 17.89 0.06
CA ARG A 334 7.58 18.43 -1.22
C ARG A 334 8.76 18.57 -2.18
N SER A 335 8.55 18.20 -3.44
CA SER A 335 9.55 18.27 -4.53
C SER A 335 10.81 17.43 -4.30
N SER A 336 10.77 16.45 -3.39
CA SER A 336 11.88 15.53 -3.12
C SER A 336 12.45 14.90 -4.40
N ARG A 337 13.78 14.93 -4.52
CA ARG A 337 14.51 14.38 -5.68
C ARG A 337 14.25 12.90 -5.84
N SER A 338 14.27 12.11 -4.77
CA SER A 338 14.05 10.67 -4.86
C SER A 338 12.64 10.35 -5.35
N VAL A 339 11.61 11.07 -4.90
CA VAL A 339 10.22 10.89 -5.38
C VAL A 339 10.13 11.18 -6.88
N ARG A 340 10.77 12.27 -7.33
CA ARG A 340 10.82 12.61 -8.76
C ARG A 340 11.49 11.51 -9.60
N ILE A 341 12.55 10.89 -9.10
CA ILE A 341 13.26 9.80 -9.79
C ILE A 341 12.37 8.55 -9.85
N VAL A 342 11.67 8.20 -8.76
CA VAL A 342 10.69 7.12 -8.74
C VAL A 342 9.60 7.33 -9.79
N LEU A 343 9.01 8.53 -9.84
CA LEU A 343 7.96 8.87 -10.82
C LEU A 343 8.45 8.81 -12.27
N ARG A 344 9.72 9.19 -12.51
CA ARG A 344 10.36 9.05 -13.83
C ARG A 344 10.58 7.60 -14.22
N GLU A 345 11.02 6.75 -13.30
CA GLU A 345 11.20 5.33 -13.56
C GLU A 345 9.85 4.62 -13.76
N MET A 346 8.81 4.97 -12.99
CA MET A 346 7.43 4.53 -13.22
C MET A 346 6.96 4.89 -14.63
N THR A 347 7.17 6.15 -15.04
CA THR A 347 6.84 6.63 -16.39
C THR A 347 7.56 5.81 -17.47
N LYS A 348 8.85 5.50 -17.27
CA LYS A 348 9.64 4.68 -18.20
C LYS A 348 9.11 3.26 -18.30
N ARG A 349 8.70 2.63 -17.20
CA ARG A 349 8.08 1.29 -17.18
C ARG A 349 6.75 1.26 -17.92
N TYR A 350 5.89 2.25 -17.72
CA TYR A 350 4.66 2.38 -18.51
C TYR A 350 4.91 2.65 -19.99
N LYS A 351 5.91 3.48 -20.33
CA LYS A 351 6.31 3.69 -21.74
C LYS A 351 6.80 2.38 -22.37
N TYR A 352 7.54 1.55 -21.62
CA TYR A 352 7.91 0.22 -22.09
C TYR A 352 6.67 -0.62 -22.42
N LEU A 353 5.67 -0.68 -21.52
CA LEU A 353 4.43 -1.40 -21.78
C LEU A 353 3.72 -0.88 -23.04
N ALA A 354 3.59 0.44 -23.17
CA ALA A 354 2.94 1.07 -24.32
C ALA A 354 3.67 0.77 -25.64
N CYS A 355 5.00 0.93 -25.68
CA CYS A 355 5.81 0.69 -26.89
C CYS A 355 5.82 -0.79 -27.34
N ASN A 356 5.48 -1.72 -26.45
CA ASN A 356 5.42 -3.15 -26.75
C ASN A 356 3.99 -3.67 -26.91
N ASN A 357 2.98 -2.79 -26.97
CA ASN A 357 1.56 -3.13 -27.07
C ASN A 357 0.99 -3.91 -25.87
N LEU A 358 1.70 -3.93 -24.75
CA LEU A 358 1.32 -4.70 -23.56
C LEU A 358 0.23 -4.02 -22.73
N ILE A 359 -0.12 -2.75 -23.02
CA ILE A 359 -1.22 -2.06 -22.33
C ILE A 359 -2.58 -2.68 -22.69
N PHE A 360 -2.76 -3.11 -23.94
CA PHE A 360 -4.03 -3.63 -24.47
C PHE A 360 -3.94 -5.09 -24.95
N SER A 361 -2.75 -5.70 -24.97
CA SER A 361 -2.52 -7.07 -25.45
C SER A 361 -1.73 -7.90 -24.42
N THR A 362 -1.94 -9.22 -24.45
CA THR A 362 -1.11 -10.22 -23.76
C THR A 362 0.14 -10.61 -24.56
N GLU A 363 0.17 -10.28 -25.85
CA GLU A 363 1.29 -10.54 -26.76
C GLU A 363 2.16 -9.30 -26.95
N SER A 364 3.48 -9.48 -26.83
CA SER A 364 4.47 -8.43 -27.06
C SER A 364 4.81 -8.31 -28.55
N ASN A 365 4.93 -7.07 -29.05
CA ASN A 365 5.36 -6.80 -30.42
C ASN A 365 6.84 -7.13 -30.71
N ARG A 366 7.64 -7.55 -29.70
CA ARG A 366 9.07 -7.88 -29.88
C ARG A 366 9.31 -9.38 -29.78
N THR A 367 10.19 -9.90 -30.64
CA THR A 367 10.90 -11.17 -30.39
C THR A 367 11.62 -11.07 -29.06
N LYS A 368 11.36 -12.01 -28.13
CA LYS A 368 11.89 -12.02 -26.74
C LYS A 368 13.38 -11.64 -26.68
N SER A 369 13.68 -10.36 -26.50
CA SER A 369 15.01 -9.87 -26.15
C SER A 369 15.12 -9.96 -24.63
N ASN A 370 16.20 -10.51 -24.10
CA ASN A 370 16.41 -10.67 -22.66
C ASN A 370 16.68 -9.30 -21.97
N ASN A 371 15.66 -8.44 -21.90
CA ASN A 371 15.71 -7.12 -21.30
C ASN A 371 15.13 -7.18 -19.88
N TYR A 372 15.75 -6.47 -18.93
CA TYR A 372 15.27 -6.31 -17.55
C TYR A 372 13.76 -6.01 -17.45
N LEU A 373 13.25 -5.16 -18.34
CA LEU A 373 11.84 -4.74 -18.34
C LEU A 373 10.85 -5.81 -18.81
N CYS A 374 11.30 -6.93 -19.40
CA CYS A 374 10.42 -8.04 -19.80
C CYS A 374 9.70 -8.70 -18.61
N ARG A 375 10.14 -8.44 -17.38
CA ARG A 375 9.41 -8.83 -16.16
C ARG A 375 8.02 -8.16 -16.06
N LEU A 376 7.78 -7.12 -16.85
CA LEU A 376 6.49 -6.41 -16.91
C LEU A 376 5.55 -6.98 -17.98
N ASP A 377 5.99 -7.94 -18.81
CA ASP A 377 5.22 -8.46 -19.95
C ASP A 377 3.89 -9.10 -19.52
N GLY A 378 3.82 -9.60 -18.28
CA GLY A 378 2.59 -10.12 -17.66
C GLY A 378 1.56 -9.06 -17.26
N TYR A 379 1.70 -7.79 -17.65
CA TYR A 379 0.86 -6.68 -17.18
C TYR A 379 -0.65 -6.93 -17.27
N ARG A 380 -1.12 -7.49 -18.38
CA ARG A 380 -2.55 -7.85 -18.56
C ARG A 380 -2.99 -9.05 -17.73
N LEU A 381 -2.07 -9.94 -17.37
CA LEU A 381 -2.34 -11.19 -16.67
C LEU A 381 -2.37 -11.01 -15.15
N ASP A 382 -1.75 -9.94 -14.66
CA ASP A 382 -1.68 -9.61 -13.24
C ASP A 382 -3.09 -9.40 -12.66
N SER A 383 -3.42 -10.18 -11.63
CA SER A 383 -4.74 -10.41 -11.01
C SER A 383 -5.80 -11.23 -11.79
N LEU A 384 -5.50 -11.72 -13.00
CA LEU A 384 -6.41 -12.56 -13.80
C LEU A 384 -6.04 -14.05 -13.80
N ALA A 385 -4.74 -14.37 -13.76
CA ALA A 385 -4.26 -15.74 -13.83
C ALA A 385 -4.10 -16.36 -12.44
N ASN A 386 -5.03 -17.22 -12.02
CA ASN A 386 -4.96 -17.94 -10.72
C ASN A 386 -3.70 -18.82 -10.55
N ASN A 387 -3.03 -19.18 -11.65
CA ASN A 387 -1.87 -20.09 -11.66
C ASN A 387 -0.56 -19.44 -12.14
N ILE A 388 -0.59 -18.15 -12.53
CA ILE A 388 0.61 -17.41 -12.93
C ILE A 388 0.69 -16.17 -12.05
N THR A 389 1.46 -16.25 -10.98
CA THR A 389 1.77 -15.11 -10.09
C THR A 389 2.62 -14.10 -10.86
N THR A 390 1.98 -13.29 -11.69
CA THR A 390 2.66 -12.13 -12.29
C THR A 390 2.61 -10.99 -11.29
N GLU A 391 3.75 -10.70 -10.65
CA GLU A 391 3.87 -9.65 -9.63
C GLU A 391 4.08 -8.25 -10.25
N VAL A 392 3.40 -7.98 -11.38
CA VAL A 392 3.69 -6.81 -12.20
C VAL A 392 3.37 -5.52 -11.45
N THR A 393 2.28 -5.47 -10.68
CA THR A 393 1.95 -4.30 -9.86
C THR A 393 3.08 -3.94 -8.88
N LEU A 394 3.70 -4.93 -8.23
CA LEU A 394 4.82 -4.69 -7.29
C LEU A 394 6.02 -4.06 -7.99
N LEU A 395 6.30 -4.49 -9.23
CA LEU A 395 7.39 -3.98 -10.06
C LEU A 395 7.04 -2.69 -10.79
N LEU A 396 5.79 -2.45 -11.15
CA LEU A 396 5.41 -1.33 -12.02
C LEU A 396 5.21 -0.05 -11.22
N THR A 397 4.48 -0.13 -10.10
CA THR A 397 4.11 1.03 -9.27
C THR A 397 4.33 0.80 -7.78
N GLY A 398 4.37 -0.46 -7.37
CA GLY A 398 4.40 -0.86 -5.97
C GLY A 398 5.78 -0.80 -5.31
N PRO A 399 5.98 -1.56 -4.22
CA PRO A 399 7.14 -1.39 -3.37
C PRO A 399 8.47 -1.73 -4.05
N CYS A 400 8.50 -2.70 -4.97
CA CYS A 400 9.74 -3.10 -5.63
C CYS A 400 10.29 -2.01 -6.56
N LEU A 401 9.43 -1.24 -7.24
CA LEU A 401 9.86 -0.06 -8.02
C LEU A 401 10.63 0.91 -7.10
N ILE A 402 10.02 1.28 -5.99
CA ILE A 402 10.55 2.30 -5.08
C ILE A 402 11.86 1.79 -4.46
N GLN A 403 11.88 0.55 -3.97
CA GLN A 403 13.07 -0.06 -3.40
C GLN A 403 14.22 -0.11 -4.40
N GLU A 404 13.96 -0.51 -5.64
CA GLU A 404 14.98 -0.59 -6.69
C GLU A 404 15.58 0.79 -7.00
N VAL A 405 14.73 1.82 -7.10
CA VAL A 405 15.20 3.20 -7.33
C VAL A 405 16.05 3.69 -6.16
N LEU A 406 15.57 3.51 -4.92
CA LEU A 406 16.30 3.95 -3.73
C LEU A 406 17.63 3.19 -3.56
N LEU A 407 17.66 1.88 -3.85
CA LEU A 407 18.90 1.11 -3.88
C LEU A 407 19.84 1.61 -4.97
N GLY A 408 19.36 1.83 -6.19
CA GLY A 408 20.15 2.39 -7.28
C GLY A 408 20.78 3.74 -6.91
N LEU A 409 20.02 4.60 -6.23
CA LEU A 409 20.55 5.87 -5.69
C LEU A 409 21.60 5.64 -4.60
N CYS A 410 21.44 4.64 -3.74
CA CYS A 410 22.48 4.29 -2.77
C CYS A 410 23.78 3.87 -3.48
N PHE A 411 23.70 3.05 -4.52
CA PHE A 411 24.89 2.67 -5.29
C PHE A 411 25.57 3.87 -5.93
N GLU A 412 24.79 4.75 -6.54
CA GLU A 412 25.31 5.93 -7.27
C GLU A 412 25.90 6.97 -6.31
N VAL A 413 25.10 7.45 -5.35
CA VAL A 413 25.48 8.55 -4.43
C VAL A 413 26.66 8.15 -3.55
N CYS A 414 26.70 6.89 -3.15
CA CYS A 414 27.72 6.40 -2.24
C CYS A 414 28.91 5.75 -2.96
N ASN A 415 28.88 5.71 -4.29
CA ASN A 415 29.87 5.06 -5.15
C ASN A 415 30.18 3.62 -4.68
N LEU A 416 29.13 2.84 -4.45
CA LEU A 416 29.25 1.45 -4.00
C LEU A 416 29.69 0.57 -5.18
N SER A 417 30.55 -0.41 -4.90
CA SER A 417 30.95 -1.39 -5.92
C SER A 417 29.74 -2.15 -6.46
N LYS A 418 29.63 -2.27 -7.79
CA LYS A 418 28.61 -3.08 -8.47
C LYS A 418 28.70 -4.57 -8.12
N SER A 419 29.81 -5.03 -7.52
CA SER A 419 29.94 -6.39 -7.00
C SER A 419 29.18 -6.64 -5.70
N LEU A 420 28.74 -5.58 -5.00
CA LEU A 420 27.92 -5.73 -3.80
C LEU A 420 26.51 -6.16 -4.17
N SER A 421 25.99 -7.15 -3.45
CA SER A 421 24.61 -7.60 -3.64
C SER A 421 23.63 -6.49 -3.24
N PRO A 422 22.62 -6.16 -4.08
CA PRO A 422 21.53 -5.25 -3.70
C PRO A 422 20.82 -5.69 -2.42
N HIS A 423 20.74 -7.01 -2.18
CA HIS A 423 20.20 -7.57 -0.95
C HIS A 423 21.00 -7.12 0.28
N SER A 424 22.32 -7.19 0.23
CA SER A 424 23.18 -6.72 1.34
C SER A 424 23.08 -5.22 1.56
N VAL A 425 22.90 -4.43 0.49
CA VAL A 425 22.72 -2.98 0.60
C VAL A 425 21.34 -2.64 1.21
N SER A 426 20.31 -3.44 0.95
CA SER A 426 18.94 -3.20 1.46
C SER A 426 18.83 -3.15 2.99
N TYR A 427 19.81 -3.69 3.72
CA TYR A 427 19.90 -3.55 5.18
C TYR A 427 19.98 -2.10 5.65
N ILE A 428 20.43 -1.18 4.78
CA ILE A 428 20.49 0.24 5.09
C ILE A 428 19.11 0.82 5.47
N PHE A 429 18.01 0.27 4.94
CA PHE A 429 16.66 0.75 5.22
C PHE A 429 16.29 0.59 6.69
N ARG A 430 16.82 -0.38 7.42
CA ARG A 430 16.53 -0.58 8.85
C ARG A 430 17.27 0.40 9.77
N LEU A 431 18.31 1.04 9.26
CA LEU A 431 19.13 1.94 10.06
C LEU A 431 18.41 3.27 10.13
N GLU A 432 17.99 3.67 11.31
CA GLU A 432 17.34 4.98 11.51
C GLU A 432 18.16 6.13 10.93
N ARG A 433 19.50 6.07 11.10
CA ARG A 433 20.46 7.04 10.55
C ARG A 433 20.53 7.11 9.01
N SER A 434 19.98 6.15 8.28
CA SER A 434 19.96 6.21 6.81
C SER A 434 18.84 7.09 6.26
N PHE A 435 17.80 7.36 7.07
CA PHE A 435 16.60 8.06 6.65
C PHE A 435 15.92 7.45 5.41
N LEU A 436 16.07 6.14 5.18
CA LEU A 436 15.41 5.41 4.08
C LEU A 436 14.22 4.58 4.58
N GLY A 437 14.29 4.03 5.78
CA GLY A 437 13.18 3.31 6.40
C GLY A 437 12.37 4.13 7.38
N PHE A 438 11.14 3.69 7.59
CA PHE A 438 10.25 4.18 8.64
C PHE A 438 9.60 2.96 9.30
N ALA A 439 9.80 2.83 10.62
CA ALA A 439 9.35 1.68 11.41
C ALA A 439 8.29 2.05 12.48
N ASN A 440 7.93 3.34 12.60
CA ASN A 440 6.95 3.80 13.60
C ASN A 440 5.51 3.63 13.11
N GLN A 441 5.19 2.45 12.56
CA GLN A 441 3.84 2.03 12.19
C GLN A 441 3.67 0.53 12.42
N ILE A 442 2.43 0.06 12.33
CA ILE A 442 2.09 -1.37 12.31
C ILE A 442 1.43 -1.70 10.97
N ASN A 443 2.05 -2.61 10.21
CA ASN A 443 1.51 -3.11 8.94
C ASN A 443 0.65 -4.36 9.15
N TYR A 444 1.02 -5.24 10.07
CA TYR A 444 0.24 -6.46 10.36
C TYR A 444 -0.90 -6.16 11.33
N THR A 445 -2.01 -5.72 10.77
CA THR A 445 -3.22 -5.39 11.50
C THR A 445 -4.34 -6.40 11.22
N PRO A 446 -5.41 -6.44 12.03
CA PRO A 446 -6.61 -7.21 11.72
C PRO A 446 -7.23 -6.93 10.35
N GLU A 447 -7.12 -5.69 9.84
CA GLU A 447 -7.65 -5.34 8.52
C GLU A 447 -6.69 -5.68 7.40
N HIS A 448 -5.38 -5.64 7.63
CA HIS A 448 -4.39 -6.12 6.65
C HIS A 448 -4.60 -7.60 6.31
N ILE A 449 -4.89 -8.46 7.30
CA ILE A 449 -5.21 -9.89 7.05
C ILE A 449 -6.47 -10.06 6.18
N ARG A 450 -7.38 -9.10 6.22
CA ARG A 450 -8.64 -9.12 5.47
C ARG A 450 -8.52 -8.41 4.12
N SER A 451 -7.42 -7.71 3.87
CA SER A 451 -7.22 -6.90 2.68
C SER A 451 -7.17 -7.80 1.46
N SER A 452 -7.84 -7.39 0.39
CA SER A 452 -8.20 -8.24 -0.75
C SER A 452 -7.13 -8.32 -1.85
N TRP A 453 -5.93 -7.81 -1.59
CA TRP A 453 -4.84 -7.76 -2.56
C TRP A 453 -3.80 -8.88 -2.40
N LEU A 454 -3.96 -9.74 -1.39
CA LEU A 454 -3.20 -10.98 -1.20
C LEU A 454 -4.05 -12.21 -1.46
#